data_AF-A0A9N8HQB6-F1
#
_entry.id   AF-A0A9N8HQB6-F1
#
_cell.length_a   1.000
_cell.length_b   1.000
_cell.length_c   1.000
_cell.angle_alpha   90.00
_cell.angle_beta   90.00
_cell.angle_gamma   90.00
#
_symmetry.space_group_name_H-M   'P 1'
#
loop_
_entity.id
_entity.type
_entity.pdbx_description
1 polymer ?
#
loop_
_entity_poly.entity_id
_entity_poly.type
_entity_poly.pdbx_seq_one_letter_code
_entity_poly.pdbx_strand_id
1 'polypeptide(L)'
;MADSTPTTTTVYAPSRFVIDESTQKKYRMTAAAAVFNSQNQLLVGERVSIANAWQAPQGGVDAAWEENQFQEETVTQAATRELYEEMGLVLGKHVVLMDATTTNDDAGGIRYETDGTNSWLAQSGFAGQELHWVLFRCIDGRGDADPSGMCDLSGQNGESAEFRQAEWRSLTDVIDNIWPAKRGPYEALQNMLSLPLSTWQQSCQETAQTFQGTWTRKVELSRNLEAALNARGLTKDQIETSLEAPYKQTWTFDNGKSSDQQLPEWKVTTYGNDGVTPRRVLVYPVGKEWEEEYDLTSSALFGKTANDNDAGGTATLQRRTFYAPQSLEGKGATVAHVTITQTPNGDIEESRRYRDGEHFCLLRTFWAKDGTVDGVVSMELFCRDKDESRA
;
A
#
# COMPACT_ATOMS: atom_id res chain seq x y z
N MET A 1 48.15 -34.37 -0.68
CA MET A 1 46.73 -34.56 -0.34
C MET A 1 46.09 -33.20 -0.46
N ALA A 2 45.44 -32.94 -1.60
CA ALA A 2 44.69 -31.71 -1.82
C ALA A 2 43.29 -31.96 -1.25
N ASP A 3 42.96 -31.19 -0.22
CA ASP A 3 41.68 -31.20 0.45
C ASP A 3 40.65 -30.55 -0.48
N SER A 4 39.77 -31.36 -1.05
CA SER A 4 38.65 -30.88 -1.87
C SER A 4 37.47 -30.61 -0.95
N THR A 5 37.34 -29.36 -0.52
CA THR A 5 36.13 -28.87 0.16
C THR A 5 34.93 -29.11 -0.76
N PRO A 6 33.86 -29.77 -0.30
CA PRO A 6 32.67 -29.96 -1.12
C PRO A 6 31.99 -28.59 -1.29
N THR A 7 31.95 -28.08 -2.51
CA THR A 7 31.05 -27.00 -2.90
C THR A 7 29.63 -27.48 -2.63
N THR A 8 28.99 -26.91 -1.62
CA THR A 8 27.57 -27.11 -1.36
C THR A 8 26.83 -26.41 -2.50
N THR A 9 26.52 -27.15 -3.56
CA THR A 9 25.64 -26.64 -4.62
C THR A 9 24.29 -26.40 -3.99
N THR A 10 23.87 -25.14 -3.88
CA THR A 10 22.50 -24.80 -3.48
C THR A 10 21.58 -25.47 -4.49
N VAL A 11 20.82 -26.47 -4.06
CA VAL A 11 19.87 -27.16 -4.93
C VAL A 11 18.54 -26.43 -4.77
N TYR A 12 18.19 -25.65 -5.79
CA TYR A 12 16.91 -24.98 -5.88
C TYR A 12 15.81 -25.98 -6.24
N ALA A 13 14.59 -25.76 -5.75
CA ALA A 13 13.46 -26.58 -6.13
C ALA A 13 13.23 -26.49 -7.66
N PRO A 14 12.84 -27.61 -8.30
CA PRO A 14 12.48 -27.57 -9.71
C PRO A 14 11.20 -26.74 -9.88
N SER A 15 11.13 -25.89 -10.91
CA SER A 15 9.89 -25.18 -11.22
C SER A 15 8.84 -26.10 -11.84
N ARG A 16 7.57 -25.86 -11.51
CA ARG A 16 6.39 -26.40 -12.21
C ARG A 16 6.41 -25.97 -13.68
N PHE A 17 5.70 -26.72 -14.51
CA PHE A 17 5.62 -26.45 -15.94
C PHE A 17 4.32 -26.97 -16.55
N VAL A 18 3.97 -26.41 -17.71
CA VAL A 18 2.82 -26.81 -18.51
C VAL A 18 3.31 -27.26 -19.89
N ILE A 19 2.69 -28.32 -20.42
CA ILE A 19 2.93 -28.78 -21.79
C ILE A 19 1.72 -28.33 -22.63
N ASP A 20 1.99 -27.61 -23.71
CA ASP A 20 0.97 -27.32 -24.70
C ASP A 20 0.65 -28.59 -25.49
N GLU A 21 -0.56 -29.12 -25.35
CA GLU A 21 -0.93 -30.39 -25.99
C GLU A 21 -0.88 -30.34 -27.53
N SER A 22 -1.07 -29.16 -28.12
CA SER A 22 -1.11 -28.99 -29.57
C SER A 22 0.28 -28.89 -30.20
N THR A 23 1.20 -28.21 -29.52
CA THR A 23 2.57 -27.96 -30.02
C THR A 23 3.62 -28.85 -29.36
N GLN A 24 3.27 -29.53 -28.27
CA GLN A 24 4.16 -30.27 -27.37
C GLN A 24 5.30 -29.42 -26.78
N LYS A 25 5.17 -28.08 -26.86
CA LYS A 25 6.13 -27.15 -26.25
C LYS A 25 5.96 -27.15 -24.73
N LYS A 26 7.08 -27.11 -24.01
CA LYS A 26 7.15 -27.03 -22.55
C LYS A 26 7.33 -25.58 -22.11
N TYR A 27 6.47 -25.09 -21.22
CA TYR A 27 6.51 -23.74 -20.67
C TYR A 27 6.74 -23.78 -19.16
N ARG A 28 7.69 -22.99 -18.66
CA ARG A 28 7.92 -22.86 -17.21
C ARG A 28 6.76 -22.08 -16.59
N MET A 29 6.13 -22.64 -15.56
CA MET A 29 5.08 -21.95 -14.83
C MET A 29 5.71 -20.83 -13.99
N THR A 30 5.19 -19.61 -14.15
CA THR A 30 5.74 -18.40 -13.53
C THR A 30 4.60 -17.61 -12.88
N ALA A 31 4.78 -17.20 -11.63
CA ALA A 31 3.86 -16.29 -10.96
C ALA A 31 4.41 -14.87 -11.04
N ALA A 32 3.54 -13.91 -11.32
CA ALA A 32 3.86 -12.49 -11.38
C ALA A 32 2.95 -11.70 -10.45
N ALA A 33 3.53 -10.76 -9.71
CA ALA A 33 2.78 -9.95 -8.76
C ALA A 33 2.50 -8.56 -9.33
N ALA A 34 1.21 -8.28 -9.58
CA ALA A 34 0.75 -6.97 -9.99
C ALA A 34 0.31 -6.16 -8.76
N VAL A 35 1.19 -5.29 -8.26
CA VAL A 35 0.87 -4.39 -7.14
C VAL A 35 0.37 -3.05 -7.68
N PHE A 36 -0.78 -2.59 -7.18
CA PHE A 36 -1.37 -1.29 -7.55
C PHE A 36 -1.40 -0.31 -6.40
N ASN A 37 -1.01 0.94 -6.64
CA ASN A 37 -1.19 2.04 -5.69
C ASN A 37 -2.62 2.63 -5.74
N SER A 38 -2.87 3.67 -4.96
CA SER A 38 -4.16 4.38 -4.92
C SER A 38 -4.54 5.06 -6.23
N GLN A 39 -3.57 5.32 -7.12
CA GLN A 39 -3.78 5.86 -8.47
C GLN A 39 -3.92 4.77 -9.54
N ASN A 40 -3.99 3.49 -9.13
CA ASN A 40 -4.02 2.32 -10.01
C ASN A 40 -2.81 2.23 -10.97
N GLN A 41 -1.67 2.77 -10.56
CA GLN A 41 -0.39 2.55 -11.24
C GLN A 41 0.20 1.23 -10.77
N LEU A 42 0.86 0.52 -11.68
CA LEU A 42 1.54 -0.74 -11.45
C LEU A 42 2.94 -0.49 -10.88
N LEU A 43 3.32 -1.23 -9.85
CA LEU A 43 4.70 -1.27 -9.37
C LEU A 43 5.56 -2.07 -10.35
N VAL A 44 6.62 -1.45 -10.86
CA VAL A 44 7.60 -2.10 -11.74
C VAL A 44 9.02 -1.82 -11.29
N GLY A 45 9.93 -2.75 -11.56
CA GLY A 45 11.36 -2.58 -11.35
C GLY A 45 12.13 -2.56 -12.66
N GLU A 46 13.20 -1.76 -12.71
CA GLU A 46 14.15 -1.78 -13.82
C GLU A 46 15.17 -2.89 -13.61
N ARG A 47 15.25 -3.83 -14.55
CA ARG A 47 16.13 -5.00 -14.45
C ARG A 47 17.60 -4.59 -14.31
N VAL A 48 18.33 -5.21 -13.39
CA VAL A 48 19.78 -4.99 -13.24
C VAL A 48 20.53 -5.32 -14.53
N SER A 49 20.15 -6.43 -15.18
CA SER A 49 20.85 -6.95 -16.36
C SER A 49 20.61 -6.16 -17.66
N ILE A 50 19.52 -5.38 -17.75
CA ILE A 50 19.13 -4.68 -18.99
C ILE A 50 18.60 -3.28 -18.65
N ALA A 51 19.30 -2.24 -19.10
CA ALA A 51 18.88 -0.86 -18.90
C ALA A 51 17.57 -0.54 -19.63
N ASN A 52 16.72 0.25 -18.97
CA ASN A 52 15.38 0.65 -19.38
C ASN A 52 14.41 -0.51 -19.64
N ALA A 53 14.72 -1.72 -19.15
CA ALA A 53 13.80 -2.85 -19.18
C ALA A 53 13.02 -2.91 -17.86
N TRP A 54 11.78 -2.44 -17.88
CA TRP A 54 10.90 -2.39 -16.71
C TRP A 54 9.89 -3.52 -16.73
N GLN A 55 9.69 -4.21 -15.61
CA GLN A 55 8.69 -5.26 -15.46
C GLN A 55 8.17 -5.35 -14.03
N ALA A 56 7.08 -6.09 -13.84
CA ALA A 56 6.58 -6.44 -12.53
C ALA A 56 7.47 -7.57 -11.95
N PRO A 57 7.53 -7.71 -10.61
CA PRO A 57 8.23 -8.83 -10.00
C PRO A 57 7.59 -10.17 -10.38
N GLN A 58 8.42 -11.16 -10.71
CA GLN A 58 7.97 -12.46 -11.22
C GLN A 58 9.04 -13.55 -11.17
N GLY A 59 8.62 -14.76 -10.83
CA GLY A 59 9.51 -15.91 -10.88
C GLY A 59 8.78 -17.25 -10.87
N GLY A 60 9.55 -18.32 -10.70
CA GLY A 60 9.05 -19.68 -10.92
C GLY A 60 8.09 -20.09 -9.82
N VAL A 61 7.12 -20.92 -10.18
CA VAL A 61 6.30 -21.62 -9.17
C VAL A 61 7.00 -22.94 -8.85
N ASP A 62 7.38 -23.17 -7.59
CA ASP A 62 8.13 -24.35 -7.20
C ASP A 62 7.27 -25.63 -7.20
N ALA A 63 7.82 -26.71 -7.76
CA ALA A 63 7.19 -28.02 -7.76
C ALA A 63 7.49 -28.76 -6.45
N ALA A 64 6.68 -29.76 -6.14
CA ALA A 64 6.98 -30.68 -5.04
C ALA A 64 8.36 -31.34 -5.27
N TRP A 65 9.15 -31.42 -4.20
CA TRP A 65 10.51 -31.97 -4.27
C TRP A 65 10.77 -32.92 -3.10
N GLU A 66 10.75 -34.22 -3.41
CA GLU A 66 10.75 -35.32 -2.44
C GLU A 66 12.00 -35.33 -1.54
N GLU A 67 13.16 -34.97 -2.09
CA GLU A 67 14.45 -35.07 -1.40
C GLU A 67 14.52 -34.20 -0.13
N ASN A 68 13.70 -33.14 -0.05
CA ASN A 68 13.60 -32.23 1.10
C ASN A 68 12.17 -32.09 1.66
N GLN A 69 11.24 -32.99 1.29
CA GLN A 69 9.81 -32.93 1.68
C GLN A 69 9.10 -31.61 1.31
N PHE A 70 9.55 -30.94 0.25
CA PHE A 70 8.96 -29.68 -0.17
C PHE A 70 7.60 -29.92 -0.82
N GLN A 71 6.57 -29.23 -0.32
CA GLN A 71 5.24 -29.23 -0.93
C GLN A 71 5.27 -28.36 -2.19
N GLU A 72 4.39 -28.67 -3.13
CA GLU A 72 4.18 -27.82 -4.31
C GLU A 72 3.71 -26.42 -3.88
N GLU A 73 4.29 -25.40 -4.51
CA GLU A 73 3.94 -24.00 -4.29
C GLU A 73 2.74 -23.63 -5.18
N THR A 74 1.77 -22.93 -4.60
CA THR A 74 0.67 -22.30 -5.36
C THR A 74 1.16 -21.04 -6.06
N VAL A 75 0.46 -20.60 -7.12
CA VAL A 75 0.76 -19.33 -7.81
C VAL A 75 0.79 -18.14 -6.83
N THR A 76 -0.09 -18.12 -5.83
CA THR A 76 -0.15 -17.03 -4.84
C THR A 76 1.02 -17.04 -3.87
N GLN A 77 1.44 -18.23 -3.43
CA GLN A 77 2.64 -18.37 -2.60
C GLN A 77 3.88 -17.90 -3.37
N ALA A 78 4.03 -18.35 -4.62
CA ALA A 78 5.12 -17.94 -5.49
C ALA A 78 5.13 -16.41 -5.70
N ALA A 79 4.01 -15.81 -6.13
CA ALA A 79 3.95 -14.36 -6.31
C ALA A 79 4.28 -13.57 -5.02
N THR A 80 3.87 -14.09 -3.85
CA THR A 80 4.18 -13.46 -2.55
C THR A 80 5.65 -13.60 -2.20
N ARG A 81 6.26 -14.75 -2.48
CA ARG A 81 7.70 -15.00 -2.28
C ARG A 81 8.54 -14.10 -3.20
N GLU A 82 8.21 -14.03 -4.49
CA GLU A 82 8.91 -13.19 -5.48
C GLU A 82 8.80 -11.70 -5.13
N LEU A 83 7.65 -11.24 -4.62
CA LEU A 83 7.51 -9.87 -4.09
C LEU A 83 8.49 -9.58 -2.95
N TYR A 84 8.70 -10.56 -2.07
CA TYR A 84 9.64 -10.40 -0.98
C TYR A 84 11.09 -10.49 -1.47
N GLU A 85 11.43 -11.50 -2.27
CA GLU A 85 12.77 -11.75 -2.80
C GLU A 85 13.28 -10.62 -3.69
N GLU A 86 12.46 -10.14 -4.62
CA GLU A 86 12.88 -9.15 -5.61
C GLU A 86 12.64 -7.70 -5.18
N MET A 87 11.64 -7.45 -4.30
CA MET A 87 11.22 -6.09 -3.93
C MET A 87 11.21 -5.81 -2.42
N GLY A 88 11.47 -6.79 -1.56
CA GLY A 88 11.38 -6.64 -0.09
C GLY A 88 9.96 -6.45 0.44
N LEU A 89 8.93 -6.66 -0.39
CA LEU A 89 7.55 -6.37 -0.02
C LEU A 89 6.92 -7.54 0.76
N VAL A 90 6.24 -7.23 1.87
CA VAL A 90 5.70 -8.22 2.80
C VAL A 90 4.19 -8.14 2.79
N LEU A 91 3.53 -9.27 2.54
CA LEU A 91 2.07 -9.39 2.58
C LEU A 91 1.53 -9.04 3.98
N GLY A 92 0.50 -8.20 4.03
CA GLY A 92 -0.09 -7.70 5.27
C GLY A 92 0.64 -6.52 5.91
N LYS A 93 1.85 -6.20 5.45
CA LYS A 93 2.61 -5.00 5.87
C LYS A 93 2.67 -3.93 4.79
N HIS A 94 3.12 -4.29 3.58
CA HIS A 94 3.27 -3.36 2.46
C HIS A 94 2.14 -3.50 1.44
N VAL A 95 1.63 -4.71 1.25
CA VAL A 95 0.59 -5.04 0.26
C VAL A 95 -0.48 -5.98 0.82
N VAL A 96 -1.65 -6.05 0.20
CA VAL A 96 -2.69 -7.06 0.42
C VAL A 96 -3.23 -7.60 -0.89
N LEU A 97 -3.80 -8.81 -0.90
CA LEU A 97 -4.47 -9.37 -2.07
C LEU A 97 -5.73 -8.57 -2.40
N MET A 98 -5.98 -8.31 -3.70
CA MET A 98 -7.19 -7.62 -4.15
C MET A 98 -8.40 -8.55 -4.28
N ASP A 99 -8.18 -9.82 -4.61
CA ASP A 99 -9.24 -10.82 -4.73
C ASP A 99 -8.67 -12.24 -4.53
N ALA A 100 -9.26 -12.99 -3.60
CA ALA A 100 -8.90 -14.39 -3.34
C ALA A 100 -9.43 -15.38 -4.39
N THR A 101 -10.15 -14.92 -5.43
CA THR A 101 -10.62 -15.79 -6.53
C THR A 101 -9.64 -15.82 -7.71
N THR A 102 -8.72 -14.85 -7.80
CA THR A 102 -7.63 -14.81 -8.80
C THR A 102 -6.43 -15.67 -8.41
N THR A 103 -6.53 -16.41 -7.30
CA THR A 103 -5.39 -17.10 -6.65
C THR A 103 -5.23 -18.56 -7.03
N ASN A 104 -6.09 -19.10 -7.89
CA ASN A 104 -6.07 -20.51 -8.23
C ASN A 104 -5.18 -20.77 -9.44
N ASP A 105 -4.40 -21.86 -9.38
CA ASP A 105 -3.55 -22.33 -10.48
C ASP A 105 -4.34 -22.58 -11.79
N ASP A 106 -5.67 -22.70 -11.69
CA ASP A 106 -6.61 -22.88 -12.81
C ASP A 106 -6.97 -21.57 -13.55
N ALA A 107 -6.57 -20.41 -13.03
CA ALA A 107 -6.77 -19.11 -13.68
C ALA A 107 -5.79 -18.99 -14.86
N GLY A 108 -6.14 -19.61 -15.99
CA GLY A 108 -5.27 -19.87 -17.14
C GLY A 108 -4.20 -18.82 -17.42
N GLY A 109 -2.94 -19.24 -17.34
CA GLY A 109 -1.79 -18.37 -17.55
C GLY A 109 -1.57 -18.00 -19.02
N ILE A 110 -0.85 -16.91 -19.25
CA ILE A 110 -0.55 -16.42 -20.59
C ILE A 110 0.87 -16.80 -20.98
N ARG A 111 0.99 -17.50 -22.11
CA ARG A 111 2.26 -17.98 -22.63
C ARG A 111 2.98 -16.89 -23.43
N TYR A 112 4.28 -16.83 -23.25
CA TYR A 112 5.18 -16.16 -24.17
C TYR A 112 6.40 -17.03 -24.46
N GLU A 113 6.96 -16.88 -25.64
CA GLU A 113 8.10 -17.66 -26.10
C GLU A 113 9.40 -16.87 -25.98
N THR A 114 10.49 -17.60 -25.77
CA THR A 114 11.86 -17.06 -25.68
C THR A 114 12.76 -17.65 -26.76
N ASP A 115 12.16 -18.20 -27.83
CA ASP A 115 12.85 -18.85 -28.93
C ASP A 115 13.92 -17.91 -29.55
N GLY A 116 15.11 -18.45 -29.81
CA GLY A 116 16.22 -17.70 -30.42
C GLY A 116 17.01 -16.77 -29.47
N THR A 117 16.71 -16.75 -28.17
CA THR A 117 17.42 -15.89 -27.19
C THR A 117 18.69 -16.51 -26.58
N ASN A 118 18.95 -17.79 -26.82
CA ASN A 118 19.99 -18.58 -26.12
C ASN A 118 19.93 -18.48 -24.58
N SER A 119 18.76 -18.13 -24.03
CA SER A 119 18.54 -17.99 -22.60
C SER A 119 18.70 -19.33 -21.86
N TRP A 120 18.89 -19.26 -20.55
CA TRP A 120 18.92 -20.45 -19.70
C TRP A 120 17.63 -21.26 -19.80
N LEU A 121 16.47 -20.62 -20.02
CA LEU A 121 15.19 -21.29 -20.25
C LEU A 121 15.25 -22.23 -21.45
N ALA A 122 15.76 -21.75 -22.58
CA ALA A 122 15.92 -22.54 -23.79
C ALA A 122 16.91 -23.71 -23.59
N GLN A 123 18.00 -23.46 -22.88
CA GLN A 123 18.99 -24.51 -22.53
C GLN A 123 18.40 -25.58 -21.60
N SER A 124 17.46 -25.20 -20.74
CA SER A 124 16.69 -26.10 -19.86
C SER A 124 15.49 -26.76 -20.55
N GLY A 125 15.34 -26.61 -21.88
CA GLY A 125 14.30 -27.26 -22.67
C GLY A 125 12.92 -26.60 -22.59
N PHE A 126 12.83 -25.36 -22.10
CA PHE A 126 11.59 -24.57 -22.13
C PHE A 126 11.52 -23.73 -23.41
N ALA A 127 10.36 -23.73 -24.06
CA ALA A 127 10.07 -22.80 -25.16
C ALA A 127 9.85 -21.36 -24.65
N GLY A 128 9.42 -21.22 -23.40
CA GLY A 128 9.21 -19.95 -22.74
C GLY A 128 8.54 -20.12 -21.39
N GLN A 129 7.70 -19.16 -21.01
CA GLN A 129 7.01 -19.17 -19.72
C GLN A 129 5.49 -19.09 -19.93
N GLU A 130 4.76 -19.66 -18.99
CA GLU A 130 3.33 -19.43 -18.79
C GLU A 130 3.18 -18.57 -17.53
N LEU A 131 2.74 -17.33 -17.71
CA LEU A 131 2.71 -16.30 -16.67
C LEU A 131 1.30 -16.19 -16.07
N HIS A 132 1.24 -16.37 -14.76
CA HIS A 132 0.04 -16.28 -13.94
C HIS A 132 0.10 -15.02 -13.07
N TRP A 133 -0.92 -14.17 -13.14
CA TRP A 133 -0.95 -12.90 -12.40
C TRP A 133 -1.65 -13.05 -11.06
N VAL A 134 -1.05 -12.48 -10.01
CA VAL A 134 -1.69 -12.29 -8.70
C VAL A 134 -1.80 -10.80 -8.44
N LEU A 135 -3.00 -10.36 -8.07
CA LEU A 135 -3.31 -8.94 -7.92
C LEU A 135 -3.18 -8.50 -6.46
N PHE A 136 -2.37 -7.47 -6.23
CA PHE A 136 -2.15 -6.87 -4.92
C PHE A 136 -2.48 -5.38 -4.94
N ARG A 137 -2.86 -4.85 -3.78
CA ARG A 137 -3.00 -3.41 -3.54
C ARG A 137 -1.99 -2.98 -2.50
N CYS A 138 -1.31 -1.86 -2.77
CA CYS A 138 -0.47 -1.20 -1.80
C CYS A 138 -1.30 -0.81 -0.59
N ILE A 139 -0.80 -1.15 0.60
CA ILE A 139 -1.34 -0.65 1.87
C ILE A 139 -0.37 0.30 2.55
N ASP A 140 0.90 0.37 2.15
CA ASP A 140 1.88 1.28 2.71
C ASP A 140 1.56 2.73 2.28
N GLY A 141 1.26 3.60 3.25
CA GLY A 141 0.88 4.96 2.91
C GLY A 141 2.06 5.85 2.50
N ARG A 142 3.28 5.58 2.98
CA ARG A 142 4.49 6.30 2.52
C ARG A 142 4.85 5.84 1.10
N GLY A 143 4.78 4.53 0.88
CA GLY A 143 5.06 3.86 -0.39
C GLY A 143 4.07 4.15 -1.52
N ASP A 144 2.86 4.63 -1.21
CA ASP A 144 1.80 4.88 -2.21
C ASP A 144 2.16 6.00 -3.21
N ALA A 145 2.99 6.97 -2.81
CA ALA A 145 3.50 8.04 -3.68
C ALA A 145 4.82 7.68 -4.34
N ASP A 146 5.73 7.14 -3.55
CA ASP A 146 7.06 6.77 -3.97
C ASP A 146 7.39 5.41 -3.35
N PRO A 147 7.56 4.36 -4.16
CA PRO A 147 7.80 3.03 -3.64
C PRO A 147 9.22 2.86 -3.07
N SER A 148 10.14 3.81 -3.31
CA SER A 148 11.55 3.69 -2.93
C SER A 148 11.76 3.45 -1.43
N GLY A 149 10.92 4.04 -0.58
CA GLY A 149 11.00 3.89 0.87
C GLY A 149 10.46 2.56 1.41
N MET A 150 9.65 1.83 0.63
CA MET A 150 9.10 0.53 1.03
C MET A 150 9.78 -0.67 0.34
N CYS A 151 10.49 -0.42 -0.77
CA CYS A 151 11.17 -1.45 -1.54
C CYS A 151 12.61 -1.68 -1.06
N ASP A 152 12.98 -2.93 -0.83
CA ASP A 152 14.37 -3.35 -0.66
C ASP A 152 14.77 -4.23 -1.85
N LEU A 153 15.57 -3.65 -2.75
CA LEU A 153 15.98 -4.27 -4.02
C LEU A 153 17.32 -5.00 -3.93
N SER A 154 17.84 -5.24 -2.72
CA SER A 154 19.14 -5.90 -2.54
C SER A 154 19.14 -7.39 -2.89
N GLY A 155 17.95 -7.99 -3.07
CA GLY A 155 17.76 -9.44 -3.17
C GLY A 155 17.63 -10.07 -1.78
N GLN A 156 16.42 -10.49 -1.42
CA GLN A 156 16.16 -11.12 -0.11
C GLN A 156 16.39 -12.64 -0.17
N ASN A 157 16.46 -13.29 0.99
CA ASN A 157 16.66 -14.75 1.12
C ASN A 157 17.91 -15.33 0.43
N GLY A 158 18.92 -14.50 0.15
CA GLY A 158 20.16 -14.95 -0.50
C GLY A 158 20.11 -14.92 -2.02
N GLU A 159 19.01 -14.45 -2.61
CA GLU A 159 18.92 -14.16 -4.04
C GLU A 159 19.72 -12.91 -4.41
N SER A 160 20.17 -12.84 -5.67
CA SER A 160 20.77 -11.63 -6.22
C SER A 160 19.70 -10.62 -6.62
N ALA A 161 20.00 -9.33 -6.51
CA ALA A 161 19.11 -8.26 -6.98
C ALA A 161 18.65 -8.45 -8.45
N GLU A 162 17.34 -8.59 -8.68
CA GLU A 162 16.74 -8.58 -10.03
C GLU A 162 16.54 -7.15 -10.54
N PHE A 163 16.20 -6.22 -9.66
CA PHE A 163 15.90 -4.82 -10.00
C PHE A 163 16.88 -3.84 -9.37
N ARG A 164 17.15 -2.73 -10.07
CA ARG A 164 18.04 -1.65 -9.58
C ARG A 164 17.28 -0.45 -9.00
N GLN A 165 16.04 -0.26 -9.43
CA GLN A 165 15.14 0.80 -8.99
C GLN A 165 13.68 0.36 -9.23
N ALA A 166 12.76 0.91 -8.45
CA ALA A 166 11.33 0.63 -8.53
C ALA A 166 10.53 1.92 -8.73
N GLU A 167 9.47 1.86 -9.52
CA GLU A 167 8.60 3.00 -9.85
C GLU A 167 7.13 2.58 -9.95
N TRP A 168 6.24 3.53 -9.66
CA TRP A 168 4.84 3.44 -10.06
C TRP A 168 4.70 3.91 -11.51
N ARG A 169 4.19 3.03 -12.39
CA ARG A 169 3.92 3.37 -13.80
C ARG A 169 2.50 3.04 -14.21
N SER A 170 1.94 3.82 -15.13
CA SER A 170 0.65 3.45 -15.71
C SER A 170 0.77 2.12 -16.46
N LEU A 171 -0.23 1.24 -16.38
CA LEU A 171 -0.16 -0.04 -17.07
C LEU A 171 -0.02 0.12 -18.60
N THR A 172 -0.63 1.16 -19.17
CA THR A 172 -0.47 1.49 -20.60
C THR A 172 0.99 1.79 -20.95
N ASP A 173 1.67 2.63 -20.16
CA ASP A 173 3.10 2.92 -20.36
C ASP A 173 3.97 1.65 -20.26
N VAL A 174 3.65 0.76 -19.32
CA VAL A 174 4.35 -0.52 -19.19
C VAL A 174 4.14 -1.38 -20.43
N ILE A 175 2.90 -1.52 -20.92
CA ILE A 175 2.57 -2.30 -22.13
C ILE A 175 3.28 -1.77 -23.38
N ASP A 176 3.43 -0.45 -23.51
CA ASP A 176 4.05 0.18 -24.67
C ASP A 176 5.58 0.05 -24.69
N ASN A 177 6.20 -0.17 -23.52
CA ASN A 177 7.65 -0.25 -23.38
C ASN A 177 8.18 -1.63 -22.96
N ILE A 178 7.30 -2.59 -22.61
CA ILE A 178 7.70 -3.95 -22.28
C ILE A 178 8.31 -4.66 -23.49
N TRP A 179 9.20 -5.62 -23.25
CA TRP A 179 9.72 -6.49 -24.29
C TRP A 179 8.57 -7.11 -25.11
N PRO A 180 8.57 -7.04 -26.46
CA PRO A 180 7.39 -7.40 -27.26
C PRO A 180 6.83 -8.80 -27.01
N ALA A 181 7.70 -9.79 -26.71
CA ALA A 181 7.24 -11.14 -26.37
C ALA A 181 6.35 -11.17 -25.11
N LYS A 182 6.61 -10.28 -24.14
CA LYS A 182 5.83 -10.15 -22.90
C LYS A 182 4.60 -9.24 -23.02
N ARG A 183 4.33 -8.62 -24.18
CA ARG A 183 3.20 -7.71 -24.34
C ARG A 183 1.85 -8.38 -24.06
N GLY A 184 1.64 -9.60 -24.58
CA GLY A 184 0.40 -10.37 -24.40
C GLY A 184 0.01 -10.60 -22.93
N PRO A 185 0.92 -11.10 -22.06
CA PRO A 185 0.66 -11.21 -20.63
C PRO A 185 0.22 -9.90 -19.95
N TYR A 186 0.77 -8.75 -20.33
CA TYR A 186 0.39 -7.46 -19.75
C TYR A 186 -0.94 -6.90 -20.30
N GLU A 187 -1.25 -7.16 -21.56
CA GLU A 187 -2.57 -6.85 -22.13
C GLU A 187 -3.66 -7.70 -21.46
N ALA A 188 -3.37 -8.98 -21.17
CA ALA A 188 -4.26 -9.81 -20.37
C ALA A 188 -4.46 -9.25 -18.96
N LEU A 189 -3.39 -8.80 -18.29
CA LEU A 189 -3.49 -8.08 -17.01
C LEU A 189 -4.47 -6.91 -17.12
N GLN A 190 -4.33 -6.05 -18.13
CA GLN A 190 -5.22 -4.91 -18.32
C GLN A 190 -6.69 -5.33 -18.41
N ASN A 191 -7.00 -6.41 -19.13
CA ASN A 191 -8.37 -6.90 -19.28
C ASN A 191 -8.94 -7.45 -17.95
N MET A 192 -8.10 -8.09 -17.13
CA MET A 192 -8.52 -8.66 -15.84
C MET A 192 -8.82 -7.61 -14.77
N LEU A 193 -8.33 -6.37 -14.91
CA LEU A 193 -8.45 -5.34 -13.86
C LEU A 193 -9.83 -4.68 -13.75
N SER A 194 -10.68 -4.78 -14.78
CA SER A 194 -11.96 -4.06 -14.82
C SER A 194 -12.85 -4.36 -13.59
N LEU A 195 -13.03 -5.64 -13.27
CA LEU A 195 -13.84 -6.06 -12.13
C LEU A 195 -13.16 -5.73 -10.78
N PRO A 196 -11.90 -6.13 -10.49
CA PRO A 196 -11.26 -5.80 -9.22
C PRO A 196 -11.18 -4.30 -8.92
N LEU A 197 -10.91 -3.46 -9.93
CA LEU A 197 -10.85 -2.00 -9.73
C LEU A 197 -12.23 -1.39 -9.45
N SER A 198 -13.28 -1.84 -10.16
CA SER A 198 -14.63 -1.37 -9.90
C SER A 198 -15.17 -1.83 -8.54
N THR A 199 -14.90 -3.08 -8.14
CA THR A 199 -15.24 -3.59 -6.80
C THR A 199 -14.52 -2.81 -5.70
N TRP A 200 -13.23 -2.49 -5.89
CA TRP A 200 -12.48 -1.64 -4.97
C TRP A 200 -13.09 -0.24 -4.86
N GLN A 201 -13.42 0.37 -5.99
CA GLN A 201 -14.02 1.70 -6.02
C GLN A 201 -15.39 1.73 -5.31
N GLN A 202 -16.23 0.73 -5.56
CA GLN A 202 -17.51 0.56 -4.87
C GLN A 202 -17.31 0.42 -3.36
N SER A 203 -16.35 -0.41 -2.93
CA SER A 203 -16.02 -0.60 -1.50
C SER A 203 -15.59 0.72 -0.84
N CYS A 204 -14.82 1.55 -1.56
CA CYS A 204 -14.44 2.88 -1.07
C CYS A 204 -15.65 3.80 -0.90
N GLN A 205 -16.57 3.81 -1.87
CA GLN A 205 -17.78 4.63 -1.82
C GLN A 205 -18.71 4.21 -0.69
N GLU A 206 -18.97 2.92 -0.56
CA GLU A 206 -19.80 2.35 0.51
C GLU A 206 -19.21 2.66 1.89
N THR A 207 -17.91 2.45 2.06
CA THR A 207 -17.23 2.77 3.32
C THR A 207 -17.27 4.27 3.61
N ALA A 208 -17.02 5.11 2.61
CA ALA A 208 -17.09 6.55 2.77
C ALA A 208 -18.47 7.01 3.26
N GLN A 209 -19.58 6.47 2.74
CA GLN A 209 -20.92 6.83 3.22
C GLN A 209 -21.09 6.63 4.73
N THR A 210 -20.40 5.66 5.33
CA THR A 210 -20.46 5.41 6.77
C THR A 210 -19.79 6.49 7.62
N PHE A 211 -18.93 7.32 7.04
CA PHE A 211 -18.20 8.36 7.75
C PHE A 211 -19.04 9.64 7.97
N GLN A 212 -20.08 9.85 7.16
CA GLN A 212 -20.87 11.09 7.22
C GLN A 212 -21.51 11.29 8.61
N GLY A 213 -21.60 12.53 9.08
CA GLY A 213 -22.25 12.89 10.34
C GLY A 213 -21.29 13.36 11.41
N THR A 214 -21.79 13.50 12.64
CA THR A 214 -21.04 14.06 13.77
C THR A 214 -20.52 12.97 14.69
N TRP A 215 -19.25 13.06 15.03
CA TRP A 215 -18.50 12.07 15.80
C TRP A 215 -17.83 12.74 16.99
N THR A 216 -18.07 12.22 18.19
CA THR A 216 -17.45 12.69 19.44
C THR A 216 -16.34 11.74 19.86
N ARG A 217 -15.14 12.27 20.11
CA ARG A 217 -14.01 11.50 20.63
C ARG A 217 -14.32 10.89 21.99
N LYS A 218 -13.94 9.62 22.17
CA LYS A 218 -13.95 8.88 23.44
C LYS A 218 -12.52 8.79 23.98
N VAL A 219 -12.19 9.68 24.89
CA VAL A 219 -10.85 9.79 25.49
C VAL A 219 -10.46 8.48 26.16
N GLU A 220 -11.38 7.89 26.92
CA GLU A 220 -11.21 6.67 27.70
C GLU A 220 -10.94 5.42 26.85
N LEU A 221 -11.30 5.46 25.56
CA LEU A 221 -11.05 4.36 24.62
C LEU A 221 -9.78 4.58 23.79
N SER A 222 -9.28 5.81 23.74
CA SER A 222 -8.12 6.17 22.93
C SER A 222 -6.83 5.58 23.50
N ARG A 223 -5.88 5.21 22.64
CA ARG A 223 -4.68 4.46 23.01
C ARG A 223 -3.40 5.18 22.59
N ASN A 224 -2.39 5.11 23.45
CA ASN A 224 -1.02 5.58 23.22
C ASN A 224 -0.90 7.05 22.79
N LEU A 225 -1.85 7.90 23.19
CA LEU A 225 -1.85 9.32 22.81
C LEU A 225 -0.70 10.10 23.46
N GLU A 226 -0.37 9.82 24.73
CA GLU A 226 0.70 10.51 25.44
C GLU A 226 2.05 10.36 24.73
N ALA A 227 2.44 9.12 24.42
CA ALA A 227 3.69 8.84 23.71
C ALA A 227 3.72 9.54 22.34
N ALA A 228 2.60 9.53 21.62
CA ALA A 228 2.49 10.14 20.30
C ALA A 228 2.57 11.68 20.37
N LEU A 229 1.95 12.31 21.36
CA LEU A 229 2.05 13.75 21.57
C LEU A 229 3.46 14.15 22.03
N ASN A 230 4.08 13.38 22.91
CA ASN A 230 5.47 13.57 23.32
C ASN A 230 6.44 13.46 22.12
N ALA A 231 6.24 12.48 21.23
CA ALA A 231 7.04 12.33 20.02
C ALA A 231 6.93 13.53 19.06
N ARG A 232 5.83 14.28 19.11
CA ARG A 232 5.63 15.53 18.35
C ARG A 232 6.25 16.76 19.03
N GLY A 233 6.85 16.59 20.21
CA GLY A 233 7.54 17.64 20.97
C GLY A 233 6.62 18.51 21.82
N LEU A 234 5.41 18.06 22.15
CA LEU A 234 4.51 18.81 23.04
C LEU A 234 5.05 18.85 24.48
N THR A 235 4.80 19.96 25.18
CA THR A 235 5.12 20.08 26.60
C THR A 235 4.18 19.24 27.46
N LYS A 236 4.58 18.95 28.70
CA LYS A 236 3.75 18.19 29.64
C LYS A 236 2.35 18.79 29.81
N ASP A 237 2.24 20.10 30.01
CA ASP A 237 0.94 20.78 30.17
C ASP A 237 0.06 20.69 28.91
N GLN A 238 0.67 20.77 27.72
CA GLN A 238 -0.03 20.60 26.45
C GLN A 238 -0.53 19.17 26.25
N ILE A 239 0.27 18.19 26.66
CA ILE A 239 -0.09 16.76 26.64
C ILE A 239 -1.27 16.51 27.56
N GLU A 240 -1.18 16.92 28.84
CA GLU A 240 -2.26 16.73 29.83
C GLU A 240 -3.58 17.33 29.34
N THR A 241 -3.54 18.55 28.81
CA THR A 241 -4.72 19.20 28.22
C THR A 241 -5.30 18.42 27.03
N SER A 242 -4.44 17.94 26.13
CA SER A 242 -4.86 17.25 24.89
C SER A 242 -5.40 15.85 25.16
N LEU A 243 -4.87 15.16 26.19
CA LEU A 243 -5.32 13.84 26.60
C LEU A 243 -6.79 13.90 27.01
N GLU A 244 -7.18 14.89 27.80
CA GLU A 244 -8.52 15.00 28.38
C GLU A 244 -9.54 15.74 27.51
N ALA A 245 -9.10 16.61 26.61
CA ALA A 245 -10.00 17.48 25.84
C ALA A 245 -10.91 16.67 24.88
N PRO A 246 -12.23 16.61 25.13
CA PRO A 246 -13.17 16.08 24.15
C PRO A 246 -13.27 17.06 22.97
N TYR A 247 -13.43 16.50 21.78
CA TYR A 247 -13.74 17.29 20.59
C TYR A 247 -14.67 16.50 19.67
N LYS A 248 -15.38 17.26 18.83
CA LYS A 248 -16.30 16.71 17.85
C LYS A 248 -15.80 16.97 16.43
N GLN A 249 -16.13 16.06 15.53
CA GLN A 249 -15.90 16.22 14.10
C GLN A 249 -17.19 15.94 13.34
N THR A 250 -17.60 16.89 12.50
CA THR A 250 -18.67 16.68 11.52
C THR A 250 -18.04 16.45 10.15
N TRP A 251 -18.34 15.29 9.58
CA TRP A 251 -17.88 14.84 8.28
C TRP A 251 -19.01 14.97 7.26
N THR A 252 -18.78 15.77 6.22
CA THR A 252 -19.70 15.98 5.10
C THR A 252 -18.97 15.86 3.79
N PHE A 253 -19.62 15.40 2.72
CA PHE A 253 -19.01 15.45 1.40
C PHE A 253 -18.79 16.90 0.98
N ASP A 254 -17.59 17.22 0.49
CA ASP A 254 -17.23 18.59 0.10
C ASP A 254 -18.03 19.07 -1.12
N ASN A 255 -18.14 18.21 -2.15
CA ASN A 255 -18.78 18.54 -3.43
C ASN A 255 -20.21 17.99 -3.60
N GLY A 256 -20.80 17.42 -2.55
CA GLY A 256 -22.17 16.87 -2.57
C GLY A 256 -22.42 15.73 -3.57
N LYS A 257 -21.39 15.24 -4.28
CA LYS A 257 -21.47 14.18 -5.27
C LYS A 257 -20.29 13.21 -5.11
N SER A 258 -20.54 12.08 -4.45
CA SER A 258 -19.88 10.84 -4.84
C SER A 258 -20.50 10.45 -6.19
N SER A 259 -19.69 10.26 -7.22
CA SER A 259 -20.14 9.66 -8.48
C SER A 259 -19.43 8.33 -8.69
N ASP A 260 -19.99 7.48 -9.55
CA ASP A 260 -19.37 6.21 -9.95
C ASP A 260 -17.98 6.37 -10.59
N GLN A 261 -17.52 7.60 -10.84
CA GLN A 261 -16.21 7.90 -11.41
C GLN A 261 -15.25 8.64 -10.47
N GLN A 262 -15.74 9.20 -9.36
CA GLN A 262 -14.94 9.99 -8.44
C GLN A 262 -15.09 9.50 -7.00
N LEU A 263 -13.95 9.17 -6.37
CA LEU A 263 -13.92 8.80 -4.96
C LEU A 263 -14.34 9.99 -4.07
N PRO A 264 -15.03 9.74 -2.94
CA PRO A 264 -15.58 10.83 -2.14
C PRO A 264 -14.50 11.68 -1.46
N GLU A 265 -14.66 12.99 -1.55
CA GLU A 265 -13.84 14.00 -0.86
C GLU A 265 -14.59 14.55 0.34
N TRP A 266 -13.85 14.91 1.38
CA TRP A 266 -14.43 15.24 2.68
C TRP A 266 -14.19 16.67 3.08
N LYS A 267 -15.25 17.34 3.51
CA LYS A 267 -15.18 18.53 4.36
C LYS A 267 -15.40 18.11 5.81
N VAL A 268 -14.41 18.38 6.66
CA VAL A 268 -14.41 18.02 8.07
C VAL A 268 -14.36 19.29 8.91
N THR A 269 -15.42 19.52 9.67
CA THR A 269 -15.48 20.60 10.66
C THR A 269 -15.19 20.03 12.03
N THR A 270 -14.14 20.53 12.69
CA THR A 270 -13.79 20.16 14.05
C THR A 270 -14.22 21.26 15.01
N TYR A 271 -14.83 20.86 16.12
CA TYR A 271 -15.33 21.74 17.18
C TYR A 271 -14.58 21.50 18.49
N GLY A 272 -14.70 22.41 19.45
CA GLY A 272 -14.41 22.10 20.86
C GLY A 272 -15.48 21.16 21.44
N ASN A 273 -15.53 21.06 22.77
CA ASN A 273 -16.57 20.28 23.44
C ASN A 273 -17.98 20.88 23.26
N ASP A 274 -18.06 22.19 23.04
CA ASP A 274 -19.32 22.91 22.82
C ASP A 274 -20.09 22.37 21.61
N GLY A 275 -19.38 21.84 20.60
CA GLY A 275 -19.97 21.35 19.36
C GLY A 275 -20.57 22.45 18.48
N VAL A 276 -20.37 23.71 18.84
CA VAL A 276 -21.01 24.87 18.19
C VAL A 276 -19.99 25.68 17.41
N THR A 277 -18.88 26.07 18.05
CA THR A 277 -17.88 26.96 17.43
C THR A 277 -16.83 26.15 16.68
N PRO A 278 -16.74 26.25 15.34
CA PRO A 278 -15.70 25.56 14.59
C PRO A 278 -14.31 26.05 15.01
N ARG A 279 -13.42 25.14 15.40
CA ARG A 279 -12.00 25.44 15.62
C ARG A 279 -11.14 25.24 14.36
N ARG A 280 -11.59 24.36 13.45
CA ARG A 280 -10.88 24.03 12.21
C ARG A 280 -11.86 23.45 11.20
N VAL A 281 -11.77 23.88 9.95
CA VAL A 281 -12.51 23.33 8.81
C VAL A 281 -11.50 22.94 7.77
N LEU A 282 -11.53 21.69 7.30
CA LEU A 282 -10.62 21.20 6.28
C LEU A 282 -11.33 20.44 5.19
N VAL A 283 -10.82 20.60 3.98
CA VAL A 283 -11.17 19.77 2.83
C VAL A 283 -10.06 18.75 2.60
N TYR A 284 -10.43 17.50 2.38
CA TYR A 284 -9.54 16.40 2.06
C TYR A 284 -9.81 15.96 0.61
N PRO A 285 -9.19 16.61 -0.39
CA PRO A 285 -9.29 16.20 -1.79
C PRO A 285 -8.52 14.89 -2.01
N VAL A 286 -8.95 14.07 -2.97
CA VAL A 286 -8.38 12.73 -3.21
C VAL A 286 -7.43 12.74 -4.41
N GLY A 287 -6.31 12.04 -4.27
CA GLY A 287 -5.41 11.67 -5.37
C GLY A 287 -4.23 12.62 -5.58
N LYS A 288 -4.44 13.94 -5.50
CA LYS A 288 -3.36 14.94 -5.65
C LYS A 288 -2.82 15.41 -4.31
N GLU A 289 -1.58 15.88 -4.34
CA GLU A 289 -1.01 16.65 -3.24
C GLU A 289 -1.77 17.98 -3.09
N TRP A 290 -1.91 18.44 -1.86
CA TRP A 290 -2.62 19.66 -1.51
C TRP A 290 -2.01 20.28 -0.26
N GLU A 291 -2.21 21.59 -0.14
CA GLU A 291 -1.62 22.41 0.90
C GLU A 291 -2.65 22.73 1.99
N GLU A 292 -2.22 22.62 3.23
CA GLU A 292 -2.96 23.13 4.37
C GLU A 292 -2.18 24.25 5.04
N GLU A 293 -2.75 25.45 5.05
CA GLU A 293 -2.25 26.54 5.89
C GLU A 293 -2.72 26.37 7.34
N TYR A 294 -1.80 26.54 8.29
CA TYR A 294 -2.10 26.54 9.71
C TYR A 294 -1.36 27.66 10.44
N ASP A 295 -1.99 28.19 11.50
CA ASP A 295 -1.38 29.19 12.37
C ASP A 295 -0.43 28.50 13.37
N LEU A 296 0.83 28.96 13.40
CA LEU A 296 1.91 28.46 14.26
C LEU A 296 1.60 28.57 15.76
N THR A 297 0.65 29.44 16.14
CA THR A 297 0.18 29.61 17.52
C THR A 297 -0.99 28.68 17.87
N SER A 298 -1.66 28.10 16.87
CA SER A 298 -2.94 27.40 17.01
C SER A 298 -2.83 25.86 17.01
N SER A 299 -1.75 25.30 16.45
CA SER A 299 -1.61 23.85 16.30
C SER A 299 -0.40 23.31 17.05
N ALA A 300 -0.63 22.82 18.27
CA ALA A 300 0.37 22.10 19.05
C ALA A 300 0.89 20.84 18.35
N LEU A 301 0.11 20.25 17.43
CA LEU A 301 0.41 18.98 16.76
C LEU A 301 1.50 19.07 15.68
N PHE A 302 1.67 20.22 15.03
CA PHE A 302 2.59 20.36 13.88
C PHE A 302 3.82 21.22 14.17
N GLY A 303 3.81 21.93 15.30
CA GLY A 303 4.91 22.72 15.83
C GLY A 303 5.26 23.99 15.05
N LYS A 304 6.32 24.65 15.55
CA LYS A 304 6.88 25.88 14.98
C LYS A 304 7.90 25.55 13.88
N THR A 305 7.86 26.28 12.77
CA THR A 305 8.90 26.24 11.73
C THR A 305 10.23 26.79 12.28
N ALA A 306 11.36 26.15 11.92
CA ALA A 306 12.69 26.50 12.44
C ALA A 306 13.19 27.92 12.08
N ASN A 307 12.51 28.61 11.17
CA ASN A 307 12.92 29.92 10.65
C ASN A 307 12.13 31.11 11.23
N ASP A 308 11.09 30.89 12.04
CA ASP A 308 10.26 31.99 12.52
C ASP A 308 10.54 32.31 13.99
N ASN A 309 11.39 33.32 14.19
CA ASN A 309 11.56 34.01 15.47
C ASN A 309 10.35 34.90 15.83
N ASP A 310 9.34 35.00 14.96
CA ASP A 310 8.14 35.79 15.19
C ASP A 310 7.05 34.96 15.85
N ALA A 311 6.52 35.48 16.94
CA ALA A 311 5.47 34.87 17.76
C ALA A 311 4.07 34.84 17.10
N GLY A 312 3.98 35.06 15.79
CA GLY A 312 2.76 35.00 15.00
C GLY A 312 3.09 34.83 13.52
N GLY A 313 2.67 33.71 12.93
CA GLY A 313 2.92 33.36 11.53
C GLY A 313 2.07 32.17 11.10
N THR A 314 1.95 31.97 9.80
CA THR A 314 1.33 30.79 9.19
C THR A 314 2.39 29.91 8.58
N ALA A 315 2.16 28.60 8.60
CA ALA A 315 2.98 27.62 7.89
C ALA A 315 2.08 26.72 7.04
N THR A 316 2.70 26.05 6.07
CA THR A 316 2.00 25.17 5.13
C THR A 316 2.42 23.72 5.35
N LEU A 317 1.44 22.83 5.40
CA LEU A 317 1.64 21.39 5.38
C LEU A 317 1.35 20.85 3.99
N GLN A 318 2.27 20.05 3.46
CA GLN A 318 2.01 19.27 2.26
C GLN A 318 1.30 17.97 2.64
N ARG A 319 0.17 17.70 1.98
CA ARG A 319 -0.70 16.58 2.32
C ARG A 319 -1.11 15.84 1.06
N ARG A 320 -1.38 14.54 1.21
CA ARG A 320 -1.99 13.71 0.18
C ARG A 320 -3.04 12.83 0.80
N THR A 321 -4.20 12.72 0.16
CA THR A 321 -5.30 11.89 0.63
C THR A 321 -5.67 10.85 -0.40
N PHE A 322 -5.97 9.64 0.06
CA PHE A 322 -6.43 8.53 -0.78
C PHE A 322 -7.18 7.50 0.07
N TYR A 323 -7.70 6.47 -0.60
CA TYR A 323 -8.28 5.31 0.06
C TYR A 323 -7.32 4.12 -0.07
N ALA A 324 -7.12 3.39 1.02
CA ALA A 324 -6.29 2.20 1.05
C ALA A 324 -6.91 1.12 1.95
N PRO A 325 -6.56 -0.16 1.75
CA PRO A 325 -7.00 -1.21 2.64
C PRO A 325 -6.48 -1.01 4.07
N GLN A 326 -7.27 -1.45 5.05
CA GLN A 326 -6.94 -1.46 6.47
C GLN A 326 -7.25 -2.85 7.04
N SER A 327 -6.23 -3.53 7.53
CA SER A 327 -6.43 -4.80 8.23
C SER A 327 -7.06 -4.56 9.61
N LEU A 328 -8.07 -5.38 9.94
CA LEU A 328 -8.71 -5.43 11.24
C LEU A 328 -8.37 -6.78 11.87
N GLU A 329 -7.71 -6.72 13.02
CA GLU A 329 -7.25 -7.91 13.74
C GLU A 329 -8.41 -8.91 13.96
N GLY A 330 -8.27 -10.11 13.37
CA GLY A 330 -9.27 -11.18 13.46
C GLY A 330 -10.62 -10.91 12.77
N LYS A 331 -10.78 -9.78 12.04
CA LYS A 331 -12.05 -9.35 11.43
C LYS A 331 -11.97 -9.11 9.91
N GLY A 332 -10.83 -9.40 9.29
CA GLY A 332 -10.61 -9.19 7.85
C GLY A 332 -10.10 -7.78 7.54
N ALA A 333 -10.37 -7.27 6.33
CA ALA A 333 -9.94 -5.93 5.93
C ALA A 333 -11.15 -5.01 5.71
N THR A 334 -10.95 -3.71 5.93
CA THR A 334 -11.88 -2.63 5.58
C THR A 334 -11.17 -1.59 4.72
N VAL A 335 -11.87 -0.55 4.29
CA VAL A 335 -11.26 0.60 3.62
C VAL A 335 -10.97 1.70 4.63
N ALA A 336 -9.77 2.26 4.57
CA ALA A 336 -9.42 3.48 5.27
C ALA A 336 -9.32 4.67 4.31
N HIS A 337 -9.79 5.82 4.77
CA HIS A 337 -9.41 7.11 4.22
C HIS A 337 -8.10 7.55 4.87
N VAL A 338 -7.04 7.56 4.07
CA VAL A 338 -5.67 7.80 4.47
C VAL A 338 -5.28 9.23 4.13
N THR A 339 -4.60 9.91 5.05
CA THR A 339 -3.94 11.18 4.80
C THR A 339 -2.49 11.06 5.19
N ILE A 340 -1.59 11.31 4.24
CA ILE A 340 -0.17 11.50 4.48
C ILE A 340 0.08 12.99 4.63
N THR A 341 0.82 13.37 5.67
CA THR A 341 1.16 14.76 5.98
C THR A 341 2.66 14.85 6.18
N GLN A 342 3.34 15.66 5.38
CA GLN A 342 4.71 16.07 5.69
C GLN A 342 4.64 17.15 6.76
N THR A 343 5.37 16.94 7.86
CA THR A 343 5.30 17.84 9.02
C THR A 343 6.61 18.62 9.18
N PRO A 344 6.60 19.86 9.69
CA PRO A 344 7.85 20.55 10.02
C PRO A 344 8.65 19.84 11.12
N ASN A 345 7.95 19.23 12.08
CA ASN A 345 8.53 18.57 13.27
C ASN A 345 8.91 17.09 13.07
N GLY A 346 8.43 16.42 12.03
CA GLY A 346 8.65 15.00 11.76
C GLY A 346 8.90 14.76 10.28
N ASP A 347 9.31 13.54 9.90
CA ASP A 347 9.48 13.20 8.48
C ASP A 347 8.09 13.15 7.83
N ILE A 348 7.26 12.21 8.27
CA ILE A 348 5.92 11.96 7.76
C ILE A 348 4.97 11.61 8.92
N GLU A 349 3.71 12.00 8.80
CA GLU A 349 2.59 11.47 9.58
C GLU A 349 1.57 10.81 8.65
N GLU A 350 1.18 9.59 8.98
CA GLU A 350 0.06 8.89 8.36
C GLU A 350 -1.15 8.93 9.30
N SER A 351 -2.32 9.28 8.76
CA SER A 351 -3.61 9.23 9.44
C SER A 351 -4.58 8.33 8.67
N ARG A 352 -4.95 7.18 9.23
CA ARG A 352 -5.96 6.26 8.68
C ARG A 352 -7.27 6.40 9.42
N ARG A 353 -8.35 6.60 8.67
CA ARG A 353 -9.71 6.72 9.20
C ARG A 353 -10.60 5.63 8.64
N TYR A 354 -11.17 4.82 9.50
CA TYR A 354 -11.96 3.65 9.11
C TYR A 354 -13.04 3.33 10.15
N ARG A 355 -13.95 2.41 9.79
CA ARG A 355 -14.96 1.88 10.71
C ARG A 355 -14.49 0.58 11.33
N ASP A 356 -14.69 0.43 12.64
CA ASP A 356 -14.73 -0.87 13.32
C ASP A 356 -16.01 -0.95 14.15
N GLY A 357 -17.00 -1.70 13.64
CA GLY A 357 -18.33 -1.78 14.24
C GLY A 357 -19.00 -0.41 14.34
N GLU A 358 -19.34 0.00 15.57
CA GLU A 358 -19.96 1.30 15.85
C GLU A 358 -18.97 2.46 15.92
N HIS A 359 -17.67 2.18 16.02
CA HIS A 359 -16.63 3.19 16.21
C HIS A 359 -16.08 3.72 14.89
N PHE A 360 -15.83 5.02 14.87
CA PHE A 360 -15.00 5.67 13.86
C PHE A 360 -13.59 5.76 14.43
N CYS A 361 -12.64 5.10 13.79
CA CYS A 361 -11.27 4.95 14.27
C CYS A 361 -10.37 5.93 13.53
N LEU A 362 -9.47 6.57 14.27
CA LEU A 362 -8.38 7.35 13.70
C LEU A 362 -7.06 6.80 14.23
N LEU A 363 -6.44 5.97 13.41
CA LEU A 363 -5.11 5.43 13.64
C LEU A 363 -4.09 6.41 13.06
N ARG A 364 -3.10 6.81 13.86
CA ARG A 364 -2.00 7.65 13.40
C ARG A 364 -0.67 6.98 13.64
N THR A 365 0.22 7.15 12.68
CA THR A 365 1.62 6.79 12.82
C THR A 365 2.46 8.01 12.51
N PHE A 366 3.33 8.39 13.45
CA PHE A 366 4.21 9.54 13.33
C PHE A 366 5.67 9.08 13.27
N TRP A 367 6.41 9.54 12.26
CA TRP A 367 7.84 9.29 12.13
C TRP A 367 8.63 10.58 12.38
N ALA A 368 9.58 10.52 13.31
CA ALA A 368 10.46 11.64 13.60
C ALA A 368 11.59 11.76 12.56
N LYS A 369 12.22 12.95 12.47
CA LYS A 369 13.36 13.20 11.56
C LYS A 369 14.68 12.62 12.04
N ASP A 370 14.69 11.97 13.20
CA ASP A 370 15.89 11.43 13.85
C ASP A 370 16.36 10.09 13.28
N GLY A 371 15.71 9.60 12.21
CA GLY A 371 16.02 8.33 11.57
C GLY A 371 15.35 7.12 12.24
N THR A 372 14.44 7.34 13.20
CA THR A 372 13.65 6.25 13.77
C THR A 372 12.77 5.62 12.70
N VAL A 373 13.01 4.32 12.46
CA VAL A 373 12.30 3.55 11.41
C VAL A 373 10.88 3.19 11.84
N ASP A 374 10.72 2.85 13.13
CA ASP A 374 9.43 2.49 13.71
C ASP A 374 8.68 3.75 14.14
N GLY A 375 7.55 4.03 13.48
CA GLY A 375 6.72 5.18 13.81
C GLY A 375 5.99 5.02 15.14
N VAL A 376 5.72 6.13 15.82
CA VAL A 376 4.93 6.15 17.05
C VAL A 376 3.45 6.08 16.69
N VAL A 377 2.83 4.94 16.99
CA VAL A 377 1.43 4.65 16.67
C VAL A 377 0.51 5.10 17.79
N SER A 378 -0.60 5.75 17.46
CA SER A 378 -1.68 6.09 18.40
C SER A 378 -3.04 5.89 17.75
N MET A 379 -4.08 5.71 18.58
CA MET A 379 -5.44 5.53 18.09
C MET A 379 -6.42 6.37 18.89
N GLU A 380 -7.22 7.15 18.18
CA GLU A 380 -8.40 7.82 18.73
C GLU A 380 -9.67 7.09 18.27
N LEU A 381 -10.62 6.93 19.17
CA LEU A 381 -11.92 6.33 18.90
C LEU A 381 -13.01 7.37 19.05
N PHE A 382 -13.98 7.34 18.15
CA PHE A 382 -15.13 8.23 18.16
C PHE A 382 -16.43 7.45 18.12
N CYS A 383 -17.46 7.99 18.76
CA CYS A 383 -18.83 7.49 18.67
C CYS A 383 -19.70 8.50 17.93
N ARG A 384 -20.71 8.01 17.21
CA ARG A 384 -21.65 8.86 16.50
C ARG A 384 -22.52 9.59 17.51
N ASP A 385 -22.72 10.89 17.30
CA ASP A 385 -23.76 11.62 18.00
C ASP A 385 -25.12 11.14 17.49
N LYS A 386 -26.11 11.06 18.38
CA LYS A 386 -27.49 10.74 17.96
C LYS A 386 -28.02 11.93 17.16
N ASP A 387 -28.65 11.68 16.02
CA ASP A 387 -29.39 12.71 15.31
C ASP A 387 -30.51 13.24 16.22
N GLU A 388 -30.31 14.43 16.80
CA GLU A 388 -31.32 15.11 17.61
C GLU A 388 -32.55 15.55 16.79
N SER A 389 -32.51 15.37 15.46
CA SER A 389 -33.61 15.69 14.52
C SER A 389 -34.69 14.61 14.43
N ARG A 390 -34.61 13.53 15.22
CA ARG A 390 -35.62 12.44 15.27
C ARG A 390 -36.15 12.13 16.68
N ALA A 391 -36.16 13.12 17.58
CA ALA A 391 -36.83 13.02 18.89
C ALA A 391 -38.23 13.63 18.86
#